data_AF-A0A0C9S1F6-F1
#
_entry.id   AF-A0A0C9S1F6-F1
#
_cell.length_a   1.000
_cell.length_b   1.000
_cell.length_c   1.000
_cell.angle_alpha   90.00
_cell.angle_beta   90.00
_cell.angle_gamma   90.00
#
_symmetry.space_group_name_H-M   'P 1'
#
loop_
_entity.id
_entity.type
_entity.pdbx_description
1 polymer ?
#
loop_
_entity_poly.entity_id
_entity_poly.type
_entity_poly.pdbx_seq_one_letter_code
_entity_poly.pdbx_strand_id
1 'polypeptide(L)'
;EILRAIEIEGSLLSDHELQLIQEKKSADTEEGVAIKVQTAQDIEEEWFKKAQEFKPAPRLTEADAKGDTRTTQRFLDQPLLLVVNQQLGKGHRWILPQTVHAKGETLRQTAERALTEVCGSALEAFYLGYAPAGYYSYHYPTEFQKDGIQGAKVFFFKAQLRNGALSVGDLKKLKKADDFAWLSYKELSSKMLPK
;
A
#
# COMPACT_ATOMS: atom_id res chain seq x y z
N GLU A 1 -0.62 28.39 2.64
CA GLU A 1 -1.38 29.64 2.83
C GLU A 1 -1.13 30.66 1.72
N ILE A 2 0.12 31.04 1.45
CA ILE A 2 0.47 31.97 0.35
C ILE A 2 -0.10 31.54 -1.01
N LEU A 3 0.03 30.25 -1.37
CA LEU A 3 -0.53 29.73 -2.64
C LEU A 3 -2.04 29.92 -2.75
N ARG A 4 -2.78 29.74 -1.65
CA ARG A 4 -4.23 29.91 -1.62
C ARG A 4 -4.64 31.38 -1.75
N ALA A 5 -3.87 32.29 -1.15
CA ALA A 5 -4.12 33.73 -1.28
C ALA A 5 -3.92 34.19 -2.73
N ILE A 6 -2.81 33.79 -3.36
CA ILE A 6 -2.54 34.08 -4.77
C ILE A 6 -3.63 33.51 -5.67
N GLU A 7 -4.07 32.28 -5.40
CA GLU A 7 -5.17 31.64 -6.14
C GLU A 7 -6.47 32.43 -6.05
N ILE A 8 -6.86 32.87 -4.84
CA ILE A 8 -8.08 33.66 -4.63
C ILE A 8 -7.97 35.03 -5.32
N GLU A 9 -6.86 35.74 -5.14
CA GLU A 9 -6.64 37.07 -5.73
C GLU A 9 -6.57 37.04 -7.27
N GLY A 10 -6.10 35.93 -7.84
CA GLY A 10 -6.04 35.72 -9.29
C GLY A 10 -7.31 35.10 -9.89
N SER A 11 -8.26 34.65 -9.06
CA SER A 11 -9.48 33.99 -9.51
C SER A 11 -10.60 34.97 -9.86
N LEU A 12 -11.48 34.55 -10.78
CA LEU A 12 -12.76 35.21 -11.03
C LEU A 12 -13.78 34.73 -10.00
N LEU A 13 -14.86 35.51 -9.83
CA LEU A 13 -15.98 35.13 -8.98
C LEU A 13 -16.61 33.81 -9.47
N SER A 14 -16.80 32.88 -8.54
CA SER A 14 -17.52 31.64 -8.75
C SER A 14 -19.04 31.86 -8.80
N ASP A 15 -19.77 30.89 -9.37
CA ASP A 15 -21.23 30.95 -9.43
C ASP A 15 -21.90 31.10 -8.05
N HIS A 16 -21.31 30.48 -7.02
CA HIS A 16 -21.78 30.59 -5.63
C HIS A 16 -21.60 32.02 -5.07
N GLU A 17 -20.45 32.65 -5.33
CA GLU A 17 -20.20 34.04 -4.93
C GLU A 17 -21.11 35.03 -5.67
N LEU A 18 -21.35 34.79 -6.97
CA LEU A 18 -22.29 35.58 -7.76
C LEU A 18 -23.72 35.46 -7.23
N GLN A 19 -24.15 34.25 -6.86
CA GLN A 19 -25.46 34.00 -6.26
C GLN A 19 -25.61 34.74 -4.92
N LEU A 20 -24.60 34.67 -4.04
CA LEU A 20 -24.59 35.40 -2.77
C LEU A 20 -24.71 36.92 -2.98
N ILE A 21 -23.98 37.47 -3.96
CA ILE A 21 -24.05 38.90 -4.29
C ILE A 21 -25.44 39.28 -4.81
N GLN A 22 -26.05 38.45 -5.67
CA GLN A 22 -27.39 38.69 -6.20
C GLN A 22 -28.46 38.62 -5.10
N GLU A 23 -28.40 37.61 -4.22
CA GLU A 23 -29.36 37.43 -3.13
C GLU A 23 -29.31 38.59 -2.12
N LYS A 24 -28.11 39.07 -1.79
CA LYS A 24 -27.94 40.29 -0.97
C LYS A 24 -28.55 41.53 -1.63
N LYS A 25 -28.26 41.76 -2.92
CA LYS A 25 -28.82 42.90 -3.67
C LYS A 25 -30.35 42.86 -3.74
N SER A 26 -30.94 41.68 -3.97
CA SER A 26 -32.40 41.53 -3.98
C SER A 26 -33.04 41.73 -2.60
N ALA A 27 -32.35 41.35 -1.52
CA ALA A 27 -32.84 41.58 -0.16
C ALA A 27 -32.89 43.08 0.20
N ASP A 28 -31.94 43.88 -0.29
CA ASP A 28 -31.87 45.32 -0.01
C ASP A 28 -32.88 46.17 -0.82
N THR A 29 -33.47 45.63 -1.90
CA THR A 29 -34.27 46.41 -2.86
C THR A 29 -35.80 46.26 -2.70
N GLU A 30 -36.29 45.50 -1.71
CA GLU A 30 -37.73 45.24 -1.41
C GLU A 30 -38.64 44.83 -2.60
N GLU A 31 -38.10 44.49 -3.77
CA GLU A 31 -38.88 43.95 -4.89
C GLU A 31 -39.07 42.44 -4.72
N GLY A 32 -40.34 42.05 -4.53
CA GLY A 32 -40.90 40.70 -4.45
C GLY A 32 -39.96 39.53 -4.73
N VAL A 33 -39.51 38.86 -3.67
CA VAL A 33 -38.69 37.66 -3.72
C VAL A 33 -39.49 36.54 -4.39
N ALA A 34 -39.08 36.12 -5.60
CA ALA A 34 -39.42 34.81 -6.11
C ALA A 34 -38.93 33.77 -5.08
N ILE A 35 -39.85 33.01 -4.50
CA ILE A 35 -39.57 32.04 -3.43
C ILE A 35 -38.58 31.00 -3.95
N LYS A 36 -37.28 31.23 -3.74
CA LYS A 36 -36.25 30.22 -3.95
C LYS A 36 -36.38 29.21 -2.81
N VAL A 37 -36.42 27.93 -3.16
CA VAL A 37 -36.60 26.83 -2.21
C VAL A 37 -35.39 26.66 -1.29
N GLN A 38 -34.19 27.11 -1.69
CA GLN A 38 -32.97 27.15 -0.88
C GLN A 38 -32.14 28.39 -1.23
N THR A 39 -31.71 29.16 -0.22
CA THR A 39 -30.76 30.27 -0.39
C THR A 39 -29.32 29.76 -0.38
N ALA A 40 -28.38 30.55 -0.89
CA ALA A 40 -26.96 30.19 -0.84
C ALA A 40 -26.45 30.02 0.60
N GLN A 41 -27.03 30.74 1.56
CA GLN A 41 -26.70 30.61 2.98
C GLN A 41 -27.23 29.30 3.58
N ASP A 42 -28.46 28.90 3.24
CA ASP A 42 -29.02 27.60 3.68
C ASP A 42 -28.13 26.42 3.24
N ILE A 43 -27.57 26.53 2.03
CA ILE A 43 -26.67 25.52 1.45
C ILE A 43 -25.34 25.48 2.21
N GLU A 44 -24.75 26.64 2.55
CA GLU A 44 -23.53 26.72 3.37
C GLU A 44 -23.75 26.12 4.76
N GLU A 45 -24.90 26.39 5.39
CA GLU A 45 -25.27 25.82 6.68
C GLU A 45 -25.41 24.29 6.60
N GLU A 46 -26.03 23.76 5.55
CA GLU A 46 -26.16 22.33 5.33
C GLU A 46 -24.78 21.65 5.16
N TRP A 47 -23.89 22.25 4.36
CA TRP A 47 -22.52 21.76 4.19
C TRP A 47 -21.73 21.79 5.50
N PHE A 48 -21.85 22.88 6.25
CA PHE A 48 -21.19 23.03 7.53
C PHE A 48 -21.67 21.98 8.53
N LYS A 49 -22.98 21.74 8.59
CA LYS A 49 -23.57 20.69 9.43
C LYS A 49 -23.04 19.30 9.06
N LYS A 50 -23.04 18.95 7.77
CA LYS A 50 -22.48 17.66 7.30
C LYS A 50 -20.99 17.52 7.62
N ALA A 51 -20.22 18.61 7.49
CA ALA A 51 -18.80 18.62 7.81
C ALA A 51 -18.53 18.41 9.31
N GLN A 52 -19.37 18.95 10.19
CA GLN A 52 -19.28 18.74 11.64
C GLN A 52 -19.67 17.33 12.06
N GLU A 53 -20.68 16.74 11.41
CA GLU A 53 -21.12 15.37 11.69
C GLU A 53 -20.06 14.34 11.26
N PHE A 54 -19.28 14.64 10.22
CA PHE A 54 -18.25 13.74 9.72
C PHE A 54 -17.02 13.70 10.63
N LYS A 55 -16.72 12.52 11.17
CA LYS A 55 -15.50 12.26 11.93
C LYS A 55 -14.49 11.52 11.03
N PRO A 56 -13.36 12.16 10.64
CA PRO A 56 -12.37 11.48 9.82
C PRO A 56 -11.71 10.33 10.59
N ALA A 57 -11.42 9.25 9.89
CA ALA A 57 -10.67 8.14 10.46
C ALA A 57 -9.24 8.61 10.83
N PRO A 58 -8.68 8.12 11.95
CA PRO A 58 -7.32 8.48 12.34
C PRO A 58 -6.31 7.96 11.31
N ARG A 59 -5.31 8.79 11.01
CA ARG A 59 -4.21 8.40 10.10
C ARG A 59 -3.22 7.43 10.75
N LEU A 60 -3.09 7.51 12.07
CA LEU A 60 -2.30 6.59 12.89
C LEU A 60 -3.21 5.45 13.33
N THR A 61 -2.84 4.24 12.98
CA THR A 61 -3.62 3.04 13.27
C THR A 61 -3.21 2.43 14.61
N GLU A 62 -4.03 1.53 15.15
CA GLU A 62 -3.63 0.75 16.33
C GLU A 62 -2.40 -0.12 16.08
N ALA A 63 -2.20 -0.57 14.83
CA ALA A 63 -1.05 -1.38 14.46
C ALA A 63 0.25 -0.57 14.50
N ASP A 64 0.18 0.73 14.17
CA ASP A 64 1.30 1.66 14.34
C ASP A 64 1.65 1.82 15.82
N ALA A 65 0.64 1.97 16.69
CA ALA A 65 0.85 2.12 18.12
C ALA A 65 1.39 0.84 18.79
N LYS A 66 0.92 -0.34 18.34
CA LYS A 66 1.36 -1.66 18.86
C LYS A 66 2.64 -2.17 18.21
N GLY A 67 3.09 -1.56 17.09
CA GLY A 67 4.21 -2.06 16.30
C GLY A 67 3.95 -3.42 15.64
N ASP A 68 2.70 -3.72 15.29
CA ASP A 68 2.33 -5.02 14.73
C ASP A 68 2.74 -5.12 13.26
N THR A 69 3.81 -5.86 12.99
CA THR A 69 4.32 -6.06 11.62
C THR A 69 3.54 -7.10 10.81
N ARG A 70 2.52 -7.76 11.36
CA ARG A 70 1.76 -8.80 10.66
C ARG A 70 0.56 -8.29 9.87
N THR A 71 0.30 -7.00 9.89
CA THR A 71 -0.79 -6.35 9.16
C THR A 71 -0.30 -5.33 8.15
N THR A 72 -1.08 -5.13 7.09
CA THR A 72 -0.91 -4.04 6.12
C THR A 72 -1.60 -2.76 6.58
N GLN A 73 -2.42 -2.82 7.63
CA GLN A 73 -3.11 -1.68 8.25
C GLN A 73 -2.17 -0.91 9.19
N ARG A 74 -0.93 -0.65 8.76
CA ARG A 74 0.10 0.13 9.47
C ARG A 74 0.87 0.94 8.44
N PHE A 75 1.44 2.08 8.83
CA PHE A 75 2.22 2.97 7.96
C PHE A 75 1.52 3.23 6.61
N LEU A 76 0.27 3.70 6.67
CA LEU A 76 -0.57 3.93 5.48
C LEU A 76 0.02 4.97 4.51
N ASP A 77 1.00 5.74 4.95
CA ASP A 77 1.76 6.73 4.19
C ASP A 77 3.01 6.16 3.50
N GLN A 78 3.40 4.90 3.77
CA GLN A 78 4.64 4.31 3.28
C GLN A 78 4.43 2.95 2.58
N PRO A 79 5.27 2.60 1.59
CA PRO A 79 5.24 1.27 1.01
C PRO A 79 5.79 0.23 1.99
N LEU A 80 5.04 -0.85 2.18
CA LEU A 80 5.47 -2.03 2.92
C LEU A 80 5.89 -3.15 1.97
N LEU A 81 6.90 -3.90 2.36
CA LEU A 81 7.40 -5.08 1.65
C LEU A 81 7.12 -6.34 2.46
N LEU A 82 6.64 -7.38 1.78
CA LEU A 82 6.43 -8.70 2.38
C LEU A 82 7.77 -9.41 2.55
N VAL A 83 8.07 -9.81 3.77
CA VAL A 83 9.19 -10.68 4.12
C VAL A 83 8.64 -11.90 4.83
N VAL A 84 9.15 -13.07 4.47
CA VAL A 84 8.75 -14.37 5.03
C VAL A 84 9.96 -15.03 5.66
N ASN A 85 9.74 -15.74 6.76
CA ASN A 85 10.76 -16.60 7.33
C ASN A 85 10.65 -17.97 6.65
N GLN A 86 11.34 -18.09 5.51
CA GLN A 86 11.25 -19.24 4.63
C GLN A 86 12.27 -20.31 5.01
N GLN A 87 11.90 -21.58 4.89
CA GLN A 87 12.82 -22.70 5.08
C GLN A 87 13.77 -22.83 3.88
N LEU A 88 15.07 -22.65 4.11
CA LEU A 88 16.15 -22.90 3.15
C LEU A 88 17.10 -23.96 3.69
N GLY A 89 17.17 -25.10 3.00
CA GLY A 89 17.96 -26.24 3.46
C GLY A 89 17.48 -26.72 4.83
N LYS A 90 18.36 -26.67 5.83
CA LYS A 90 18.04 -27.09 7.21
C LYS A 90 17.58 -25.94 8.12
N GLY A 91 17.64 -24.69 7.68
CA GLY A 91 17.35 -23.51 8.50
C GLY A 91 16.20 -22.66 7.96
N HIS A 92 15.70 -21.75 8.79
CA HIS A 92 14.78 -20.71 8.37
C HIS A 92 15.52 -19.38 8.23
N ARG A 93 15.17 -18.59 7.22
CA ARG A 93 15.76 -17.27 6.97
C ARG A 93 14.69 -16.27 6.56
N TRP A 94 14.80 -15.05 7.08
CA TRP A 94 13.98 -13.91 6.66
C TRP A 94 14.44 -13.41 5.30
N ILE A 95 13.62 -13.67 4.28
CA ILE A 95 13.87 -13.29 2.89
C ILE A 95 12.57 -12.88 2.20
N LEU A 96 12.68 -12.32 1.00
CA LEU A 96 11.53 -12.17 0.12
C LEU A 96 11.05 -13.57 -0.35
N PRO A 97 9.75 -13.79 -0.57
CA PRO A 97 9.25 -15.06 -1.08
C PRO A 97 9.94 -15.44 -2.39
N GLN A 98 10.59 -16.60 -2.41
CA GLN A 98 11.31 -17.08 -3.59
C GLN A 98 11.12 -18.59 -3.78
N THR A 99 11.22 -19.06 -5.02
CA THR A 99 11.18 -20.47 -5.37
C THR A 99 12.21 -20.77 -6.45
N VAL A 100 12.56 -22.04 -6.63
CA VAL A 100 13.48 -22.48 -7.67
C VAL A 100 12.76 -22.43 -9.02
N HIS A 101 13.40 -21.87 -10.04
CA HIS A 101 12.86 -21.82 -11.39
C HIS A 101 12.70 -23.22 -11.97
N ALA A 102 11.51 -23.52 -12.50
CA ALA A 102 11.20 -24.79 -13.17
C ALA A 102 11.39 -24.67 -14.68
N LYS A 103 11.73 -25.78 -15.34
CA LYS A 103 11.87 -25.80 -16.80
C LYS A 103 10.49 -25.67 -17.46
N GLY A 104 10.33 -24.72 -18.39
CA GLY A 104 9.09 -24.52 -19.14
C GLY A 104 8.20 -23.36 -18.66
N GLU A 105 8.57 -22.69 -17.57
CA GLU A 105 7.96 -21.43 -17.15
C GLU A 105 8.89 -20.24 -17.44
N THR A 106 8.35 -19.03 -17.43
CA THR A 106 9.12 -17.78 -17.46
C THR A 106 9.56 -17.39 -16.04
N LEU A 107 10.60 -16.57 -15.90
CA LEU A 107 11.05 -16.06 -14.59
C LEU A 107 9.94 -15.33 -13.83
N ARG A 108 9.04 -14.64 -14.55
CA ARG A 108 7.87 -14.00 -13.93
C ARG A 108 6.87 -15.03 -13.41
N GLN A 109 6.56 -16.07 -14.19
CA GLN A 109 5.69 -17.16 -13.74
C GLN A 109 6.27 -17.87 -12.50
N THR A 110 7.60 -17.99 -12.41
CA THR A 110 8.27 -18.45 -11.19
C THR A 110 7.98 -17.54 -9.99
N ALA A 111 7.98 -16.22 -10.17
CA ALA A 111 7.66 -15.27 -9.10
C ALA A 111 6.17 -15.29 -8.71
N GLU A 112 5.28 -15.50 -9.67
CA GLU A 112 3.84 -15.74 -9.45
C GLU A 112 3.64 -17.01 -8.61
N ARG A 113 4.27 -18.11 -9.02
CA ARG A 113 4.26 -19.38 -8.30
C ARG A 113 4.91 -19.28 -6.91
N ALA A 114 5.99 -18.52 -6.77
CA ALA A 114 6.66 -18.32 -5.48
C ALA A 114 5.70 -17.74 -4.43
N LEU A 115 4.90 -16.75 -4.81
CA LEU A 115 3.91 -16.16 -3.92
C LEU A 115 2.87 -17.20 -3.49
N THR A 116 2.32 -17.96 -4.43
CA THR A 116 1.31 -18.99 -4.13
C THR A 116 1.88 -20.16 -3.32
N GLU A 117 3.09 -20.63 -3.62
CA GLU A 117 3.71 -21.75 -2.91
C GLU A 117 4.12 -21.40 -1.48
N VAL A 118 4.65 -20.20 -1.28
CA VAL A 118 5.17 -19.77 0.02
C VAL A 118 4.07 -19.18 0.89
N CYS A 119 3.20 -18.34 0.30
CA CYS A 119 2.20 -17.56 1.02
C CYS A 119 0.76 -18.09 0.85
N GLY A 120 0.53 -19.04 -0.04
CA GLY A 120 -0.79 -19.58 -0.35
C GLY A 120 -1.58 -18.73 -1.33
N SER A 121 -2.84 -19.09 -1.57
CA SER A 121 -3.76 -18.39 -2.47
C SER A 121 -4.47 -17.19 -1.83
N ALA A 122 -4.10 -16.82 -0.60
CA ALA A 122 -4.77 -15.76 0.16
C ALA A 122 -4.41 -14.35 -0.33
N LEU A 123 -3.32 -14.20 -1.08
CA LEU A 123 -2.85 -12.91 -1.59
C LEU A 123 -3.13 -12.76 -3.08
N GLU A 124 -3.81 -11.67 -3.44
CA GLU A 124 -3.99 -11.25 -4.81
C GLU A 124 -2.99 -10.13 -5.14
N ALA A 125 -2.04 -10.42 -6.03
CA ALA A 125 -0.99 -9.50 -6.40
C ALA A 125 -1.01 -9.15 -7.90
N PHE A 126 -0.74 -7.88 -8.21
CA PHE A 126 -0.57 -7.37 -9.56
C PHE A 126 0.91 -7.20 -9.88
N TYR A 127 1.42 -7.98 -10.83
CA TYR A 127 2.83 -8.02 -11.20
C TYR A 127 3.19 -6.93 -12.21
N LEU A 128 4.30 -6.23 -11.95
CA LEU A 128 4.75 -5.08 -12.75
C LEU A 128 5.77 -5.50 -13.80
N GLY A 129 5.34 -5.57 -15.06
CA GLY A 129 6.20 -5.89 -16.20
C GLY A 129 6.63 -7.36 -16.25
N TYR A 130 7.54 -7.68 -17.19
CA TYR A 130 8.09 -9.03 -17.39
C TYR A 130 9.61 -9.10 -17.17
N ALA A 131 10.25 -7.97 -16.89
CA ALA A 131 11.67 -7.89 -16.61
C ALA A 131 11.93 -7.92 -15.09
N PRO A 132 12.99 -8.58 -14.62
CA PRO A 132 13.38 -8.52 -13.21
C PRO A 132 13.82 -7.10 -12.86
N ALA A 133 13.42 -6.63 -11.67
CA ALA A 133 13.80 -5.33 -11.14
C ALA A 133 15.25 -5.31 -10.59
N GLY A 134 15.82 -6.48 -10.35
CA GLY A 134 17.19 -6.65 -9.87
C GLY A 134 17.52 -8.12 -9.67
N TYR A 135 18.78 -8.41 -9.38
CA TYR A 135 19.23 -9.76 -9.04
C TYR A 135 20.20 -9.74 -7.86
N TYR A 136 20.30 -10.87 -7.16
CA TYR A 136 21.29 -11.12 -6.12
C TYR A 136 21.94 -12.47 -6.37
N SER A 137 23.27 -12.51 -6.36
CA SER A 137 24.04 -13.73 -6.56
C SER A 137 24.88 -14.03 -5.32
N TYR A 138 24.84 -15.28 -4.86
CA TYR A 138 25.62 -15.74 -3.72
C TYR A 138 26.17 -17.13 -3.96
N HIS A 139 27.31 -17.41 -3.34
CA HIS A 139 27.93 -18.74 -3.36
C HIS A 139 27.44 -19.56 -2.18
N TYR A 140 27.22 -20.86 -2.40
CA TYR A 140 26.92 -21.77 -1.32
C TYR A 140 28.20 -22.03 -0.49
N PRO A 141 28.08 -22.20 0.84
CA PRO A 141 29.18 -22.73 1.64
C PRO A 141 29.67 -24.06 1.06
N THR A 142 30.95 -24.36 1.20
CA THR A 142 31.61 -25.55 0.63
C THR A 142 30.87 -26.85 0.94
N GLU A 143 30.23 -26.94 2.11
CA GLU A 143 29.43 -28.10 2.55
C GLU A 143 28.16 -28.36 1.71
N PHE A 144 27.65 -27.33 1.04
CA PHE A 144 26.43 -27.39 0.23
C PHE A 144 26.70 -27.35 -1.28
N GLN A 145 27.96 -27.19 -1.69
CA GLN A 145 28.34 -27.27 -3.09
C GLN A 145 28.29 -28.74 -3.53
N LYS A 146 27.33 -29.07 -4.40
CA LYS A 146 27.15 -30.41 -4.97
C LYS A 146 27.03 -30.31 -6.48
N ASP A 147 27.52 -31.33 -7.18
CA ASP A 147 27.33 -31.50 -8.63
C ASP A 147 27.76 -30.29 -9.47
N GLY A 148 28.83 -29.59 -9.04
CA GLY A 148 29.33 -28.39 -9.71
C GLY A 148 28.49 -27.12 -9.51
N ILE A 149 27.42 -27.18 -8.71
CA ILE A 149 26.59 -26.02 -8.36
C ILE A 149 27.27 -25.24 -7.24
N GLN A 150 27.86 -24.10 -7.61
CA GLN A 150 28.65 -23.25 -6.70
C GLN A 150 27.80 -22.22 -5.94
N GLY A 151 26.57 -21.96 -6.38
CA GLY A 151 25.74 -20.89 -5.83
C GLY A 151 24.40 -20.73 -6.53
N ALA A 152 23.72 -19.61 -6.23
CA ALA A 152 22.44 -19.25 -6.82
C ALA A 152 22.41 -17.79 -7.28
N LYS A 153 21.58 -17.55 -8.29
CA LYS A 153 21.16 -16.21 -8.73
C LYS A 153 19.66 -16.07 -8.50
N VAL A 154 19.27 -15.11 -7.68
CA VAL A 154 17.88 -14.77 -7.38
C VAL A 154 17.51 -13.54 -8.20
N PHE A 155 16.40 -13.61 -8.94
CA PHE A 155 15.87 -12.48 -9.70
C PHE A 155 14.60 -11.97 -9.02
N PHE A 156 14.54 -10.67 -8.76
CA PHE A 156 13.42 -10.06 -8.06
C PHE A 156 12.42 -9.45 -9.04
N PHE A 157 11.14 -9.76 -8.85
CA PHE A 157 10.04 -9.16 -9.60
C PHE A 157 9.19 -8.32 -8.66
N LYS A 158 8.77 -7.14 -9.12
CA LYS A 158 7.90 -6.26 -8.35
C LYS A 158 6.44 -6.65 -8.56
N ALA A 159 5.70 -6.67 -7.46
CA ALA A 159 4.24 -6.84 -7.48
C ALA A 159 3.61 -5.91 -6.44
N GLN A 160 2.38 -5.48 -6.71
CA GLN A 160 1.55 -4.69 -5.81
C GLN A 160 0.44 -5.57 -5.24
N LEU A 161 0.27 -5.56 -3.93
CA LEU A 161 -0.85 -6.24 -3.29
C LEU A 161 -2.14 -5.49 -3.64
N ARG A 162 -3.12 -6.20 -4.23
CA ARG A 162 -4.46 -5.66 -4.49
C ARG A 162 -5.40 -5.96 -3.34
N ASN A 163 -5.41 -7.22 -2.91
CA ASN A 163 -6.27 -7.67 -1.84
C ASN A 163 -5.69 -8.92 -1.18
N GLY A 164 -6.20 -9.25 -0.01
CA GLY A 164 -5.80 -10.43 0.74
C GLY A 164 -5.04 -10.08 2.01
N ALA A 165 -5.10 -11.01 2.95
CA ALA A 165 -4.39 -10.94 4.21
C ALA A 165 -3.73 -12.29 4.48
N LEU A 166 -2.51 -12.27 5.00
CA LEU A 166 -1.82 -13.47 5.42
C LEU A 166 -2.13 -13.79 6.88
N SER A 167 -2.19 -15.08 7.17
CA SER A 167 -2.23 -15.61 8.53
C SER A 167 -1.04 -16.54 8.74
N VAL A 168 -0.42 -16.44 9.92
CA VAL A 168 0.68 -17.32 10.34
C VAL A 168 0.21 -18.78 10.33
N GLY A 169 -1.06 -19.03 10.67
CA GLY A 169 -1.64 -20.37 10.65
C GLY A 169 -1.64 -21.00 9.25
N ASP A 170 -1.91 -20.21 8.22
CA ASP A 170 -1.97 -20.71 6.84
C ASP A 170 -0.58 -20.93 6.25
N LEU A 171 0.38 -20.06 6.58
CA LEU A 171 1.80 -20.25 6.23
C LEU A 171 2.36 -21.57 6.79
N LYS A 172 2.09 -21.83 8.08
CA LYS A 172 2.55 -23.06 8.75
C LYS A 172 1.98 -24.34 8.12
N LYS A 173 0.75 -24.30 7.56
CA LYS A 173 0.16 -25.45 6.85
C LYS A 173 0.95 -25.79 5.57
N LEU A 174 1.49 -24.78 4.90
CA LEU A 174 2.29 -24.96 3.67
C LEU A 174 3.69 -25.51 3.96
N LYS A 175 4.17 -25.40 5.21
CA LYS A 175 5.50 -25.86 5.66
C LYS A 175 6.68 -25.26 4.88
N LYS A 176 6.45 -24.18 4.13
CA LYS A 176 7.48 -23.44 3.37
C LYS A 176 8.00 -22.24 4.15
N ALA A 177 7.14 -21.62 4.95
CA ALA A 177 7.48 -20.53 5.85
C ALA A 177 6.72 -20.68 7.17
N ASP A 178 7.31 -20.21 8.27
CA ASP A 178 6.75 -20.33 9.62
C ASP A 178 6.21 -19.00 10.16
N ASP A 179 6.69 -17.86 9.66
CA ASP A 179 6.23 -16.51 10.00
C ASP A 179 6.40 -15.54 8.81
N PHE A 180 5.78 -14.36 8.92
CA PHE A 180 5.88 -13.29 7.94
C PHE A 180 5.82 -11.91 8.61
N ALA A 181 6.24 -10.89 7.87
CA ALA A 181 6.13 -9.50 8.29
C ALA A 181 6.02 -8.57 7.08
N TRP A 182 5.21 -7.54 7.19
CA TRP A 182 5.14 -6.39 6.29
C TRP A 182 6.04 -5.30 6.83
N LEU A 183 7.16 -5.02 6.17
CA LEU A 183 8.21 -4.12 6.67
C LEU A 183 8.36 -2.88 5.80
N SER A 184 8.59 -1.73 6.43
CA SER A 184 9.07 -0.54 5.74
C SER A 184 10.51 -0.73 5.26
N TYR A 185 10.96 0.12 4.34
CA TYR A 185 12.35 0.09 3.86
C TYR A 185 13.39 0.22 4.98
N LYS A 186 13.08 0.99 6.04
CA LYS A 186 13.98 1.18 7.19
C LYS A 186 14.09 -0.07 8.08
N GLU A 187 12.99 -0.79 8.27
CA GLU A 187 12.97 -2.04 9.06
C GLU A 187 13.53 -3.23 8.28
N LEU A 188 13.55 -3.14 6.95
CA LEU A 188 14.05 -4.21 6.09
C LEU A 188 15.53 -4.50 6.37
N SER A 189 16.35 -3.46 6.55
CA SER A 189 17.78 -3.59 6.77
C SER A 189 18.14 -4.21 8.13
N SER A 190 17.27 -4.11 9.14
CA SER A 190 17.52 -4.72 10.44
C SER A 190 17.16 -6.20 10.48
N LYS A 191 16.23 -6.65 9.63
CA LYS A 191 15.68 -8.01 9.65
C LYS A 191 16.28 -8.94 8.60
N MET A 192 16.76 -8.40 7.48
CA MET A 192 17.47 -9.19 6.48
C MET A 192 18.94 -9.41 6.87
N LEU A 193 19.52 -10.50 6.35
CA LEU A 193 20.94 -10.78 6.53
C LEU A 193 21.79 -9.60 6.01
N PRO A 194 22.86 -9.20 6.73
CA PRO A 194 23.75 -8.14 6.27
C PRO A 194 24.40 -8.52 4.93
N LYS A 195 24.75 -7.47 4.16
CA LYS A 195 25.41 -7.55 2.85
C LYS A 195 26.69 -8.38 2.88
#